data_AF-A0A7S1UPW8-F1
#
_entry.id   AF-A0A7S1UPW8-F1
#
_cell.length_a   1.000
_cell.length_b   1.000
_cell.length_c   1.000
_cell.angle_alpha   90.00
_cell.angle_beta   90.00
_cell.angle_gamma   90.00
#
_symmetry.space_group_name_H-M   'P 1'
#
loop_
_entity.id
_entity.type
_entity.pdbx_description
1 polymer ?
#
loop_
_entity_poly.entity_id
_entity_poly.type
_entity_poly.pdbx_seq_one_letter_code
_entity_poly.pdbx_strand_id
1 'polypeptide(L)'
;MDCYQQATSVSMFLSMPAGEINTDAALGNAIVAKKTVYVPEVGTNFEQADMEMIRCPSNGVPDFHKSWPTNKWKIPEPPADYERIFAKPGDLDLMIVPGLAFDENG
;
A
#
# COMPACT_ATOMS: atom_id res chain seq x y z
N MET A 1 9.77 19.31 -9.54
CA MET A 1 9.50 18.07 -10.30
C MET A 1 8.49 17.26 -9.51
N ASP A 2 7.49 16.70 -10.18
CA ASP A 2 6.40 15.96 -9.52
C ASP A 2 6.86 14.52 -9.24
N CYS A 3 7.13 14.22 -7.95
CA CYS A 3 7.70 12.93 -7.51
C CYS A 3 6.82 11.74 -7.89
N TYR A 4 5.49 11.92 -7.88
CA TYR A 4 4.56 10.87 -8.26
C TYR A 4 4.69 10.52 -9.75
N GLN A 5 4.77 11.54 -10.62
CA GLN A 5 4.87 11.33 -12.06
C GLN A 5 6.14 10.56 -12.44
N GLN A 6 7.24 10.81 -11.73
CA GLN A 6 8.55 10.18 -11.98
C GLN A 6 8.67 8.78 -11.38
N ALA A 7 7.97 8.49 -10.28
CA ALA A 7 8.04 7.19 -9.61
C ALA A 7 7.60 6.04 -10.52
N THR A 8 8.41 5.00 -10.63
CA THR A 8 8.08 3.75 -11.31
C THR A 8 7.52 2.70 -10.34
N SER A 9 7.85 2.85 -9.05
CA SER A 9 7.32 2.05 -7.95
C SER A 9 6.79 2.94 -6.82
N VAL A 10 5.64 2.57 -6.27
CA VAL A 10 4.99 3.31 -5.18
C VAL A 10 4.53 2.36 -4.10
N SER A 11 4.69 2.75 -2.84
CA SER A 11 4.03 2.12 -1.70
C SER A 11 2.92 3.01 -1.19
N MET A 12 1.76 2.44 -0.90
CA MET A 12 0.64 3.14 -0.27
C MET A 12 -0.12 2.23 0.70
N PHE A 13 -0.66 2.81 1.75
CA PHE A 13 -1.59 2.11 2.64
C PHE A 13 -2.97 1.96 1.98
N LEU A 14 -3.67 0.88 2.35
CA LEU A 14 -5.08 0.68 2.02
C LEU A 14 -5.90 1.32 3.14
N SER A 15 -6.71 2.32 2.80
CA SER A 15 -7.37 3.15 3.80
C SER A 15 -8.34 2.39 4.69
N MET A 16 -8.31 2.72 5.98
CA MET A 16 -9.36 2.39 6.93
C MET A 16 -10.70 3.01 6.51
N PRO A 17 -11.85 2.44 6.95
CA PRO A 17 -13.17 2.99 6.63
C PRO A 17 -13.40 4.43 7.11
N ALA A 18 -12.68 4.87 8.16
CA ALA A 18 -12.76 6.20 8.72
C ALA A 18 -11.43 6.59 9.37
N GLY A 19 -11.18 7.90 9.47
CA GLY A 19 -9.99 8.44 10.15
C GLY A 19 -8.75 8.60 9.27
N GLU A 20 -8.79 8.10 8.03
CA GLU A 20 -7.72 8.23 7.05
C GLU A 20 -8.21 8.86 5.75
N ILE A 21 -7.29 9.42 4.97
CA ILE A 21 -7.58 9.80 3.58
C ILE A 21 -7.83 8.53 2.76
N ASN A 22 -8.83 8.57 1.88
CA ASN A 22 -9.15 7.47 0.97
C ASN A 22 -8.11 7.40 -0.17
N THR A 23 -7.39 6.28 -0.27
CA THR A 23 -6.33 6.03 -1.25
C THR A 23 -6.79 5.27 -2.49
N ASP A 24 -8.05 4.83 -2.59
CA ASP A 24 -8.56 4.01 -3.71
C ASP A 24 -8.31 4.65 -5.08
N ALA A 25 -8.60 5.95 -5.21
CA ALA A 25 -8.41 6.67 -6.47
C ALA A 25 -6.94 6.77 -6.86
N ALA A 26 -6.04 6.99 -5.90
CA ALA A 26 -4.61 7.05 -6.11
C ALA A 26 -4.03 5.66 -6.46
N LEU A 27 -4.54 4.61 -5.80
CA LEU A 27 -4.17 3.22 -6.03
C LEU A 27 -4.54 2.82 -7.45
N GLY A 28 -5.80 3.06 -7.82
CA GLY A 28 -6.29 2.79 -9.17
C GLY A 28 -5.52 3.56 -10.23
N ASN A 29 -5.16 4.81 -9.98
CA ASN A 29 -4.32 5.60 -10.89
C ASN A 29 -2.92 4.97 -11.05
N ALA A 30 -2.27 4.56 -9.96
CA ALA A 30 -0.95 3.93 -10.02
C ALA A 30 -0.96 2.62 -10.83
N ILE A 31 -2.03 1.82 -10.69
CA ILE A 31 -2.22 0.59 -11.48
C ILE A 31 -2.41 0.92 -12.97
N VAL A 32 -3.29 1.87 -13.31
CA VAL A 32 -3.52 2.29 -14.71
C VAL A 32 -2.25 2.89 -15.33
N ALA A 33 -1.47 3.64 -14.55
CA ALA A 33 -0.18 4.19 -14.93
C ALA A 33 0.94 3.15 -15.01
N LYS A 34 0.65 1.86 -14.76
CA LYS A 34 1.60 0.73 -14.81
C LYS A 34 2.77 0.87 -13.84
N LYS A 35 2.57 1.57 -12.72
CA LYS A 35 3.55 1.61 -11.62
C LYS A 35 3.54 0.27 -10.89
N THR A 36 4.69 -0.11 -10.34
CA THR A 36 4.74 -1.24 -9.40
C THR A 36 4.19 -0.77 -8.06
N VAL A 37 3.11 -1.39 -7.59
CA VAL A 37 2.44 -1.01 -6.35
C VAL A 37 2.79 -1.98 -5.23
N TYR A 38 3.10 -1.42 -4.07
CA TYR A 38 3.29 -2.14 -2.82
C TYR A 38 2.28 -1.65 -1.77
N VAL A 39 1.84 -2.57 -0.92
CA VAL A 39 0.97 -2.27 0.23
C VAL A 39 1.59 -2.83 1.51
N PRO A 40 1.33 -2.24 2.68
CA PRO A 40 1.82 -2.77 3.94
C PRO A 40 1.11 -4.07 4.31
N GLU A 41 1.88 -5.08 4.71
CA GLU A 41 1.43 -6.28 5.42
C GLU A 41 1.96 -6.20 6.85
N VAL A 42 1.06 -6.12 7.82
CA VAL A 42 1.44 -6.04 9.23
C VAL A 42 1.65 -7.45 9.76
N GLY A 43 2.80 -7.68 10.41
CA GLY A 43 3.10 -8.95 11.03
C GLY A 43 2.09 -9.33 12.12
N THR A 44 1.94 -10.62 12.37
CA THR A 44 1.03 -11.12 13.43
C THR A 44 1.57 -10.90 14.84
N ASN A 45 2.88 -10.66 14.97
CA ASN A 45 3.52 -10.33 16.23
C ASN A 45 3.58 -8.81 16.46
N PHE A 46 2.58 -8.28 17.16
CA PHE A 46 2.50 -6.86 17.48
C PHE A 46 3.60 -6.36 18.42
N GLU A 47 4.32 -7.24 19.13
CA GLU A 47 5.46 -6.83 19.98
C GLU A 47 6.70 -6.48 19.17
N GLN A 48 6.86 -7.10 17.99
CA GLN A 48 7.96 -6.79 17.07
C GLN A 48 7.66 -5.58 16.20
N ALA A 49 6.36 -5.22 16.06
CA ALA A 49 5.88 -4.14 15.21
C ALA A 49 6.41 -4.24 13.76
N ASP A 50 6.61 -5.47 13.29
CA ASP A 50 7.10 -5.73 11.95
C ASP A 50 6.04 -5.37 10.91
N MET A 51 6.45 -4.61 9.91
CA MET A 51 5.64 -4.26 8.75
C MET A 51 6.49 -4.42 7.50
N GLU A 52 5.99 -5.21 6.56
CA GLU A 52 6.65 -5.46 5.29
C GLU A 52 5.84 -4.86 4.15
N MET A 53 6.51 -4.39 3.11
CA MET A 53 5.84 -3.88 1.91
C MET A 53 5.77 -5.00 0.88
N ILE A 54 4.57 -5.44 0.53
CA ILE A 54 4.35 -6.53 -0.42
C ILE A 54 3.85 -6.03 -1.76
N ARG A 55 4.44 -6.55 -2.83
CA ARG A 55 4.05 -6.21 -4.20
C ARG A 55 2.64 -6.73 -4.48
N CYS A 56 1.79 -5.85 -4.99
CA CYS A 56 0.41 -6.18 -5.33
C CYS A 56 0.30 -6.93 -6.66
N PRO A 57 -0.36 -8.11 -6.71
CA PRO A 57 -0.69 -8.79 -7.94
C PRO A 57 -1.97 -8.21 -8.56
N SER A 58 -1.95 -6.91 -8.90
CA SER A 58 -3.14 -6.21 -9.40
C SER A 58 -3.63 -6.76 -10.75
N ASN A 59 -2.74 -7.33 -11.55
CA ASN A 59 -3.00 -7.75 -12.94
C ASN A 59 -3.65 -6.64 -13.79
N GLY A 60 -3.36 -5.37 -13.47
CA GLY A 60 -3.93 -4.21 -14.15
C GLY A 60 -5.36 -3.83 -13.71
N VAL A 61 -5.93 -4.50 -12.71
CA VAL A 61 -7.26 -4.18 -12.16
C VAL A 61 -7.11 -3.10 -11.07
N PRO A 62 -7.73 -1.90 -11.22
CA PRO A 62 -7.58 -0.80 -10.27
C PRO A 62 -8.07 -1.08 -8.84
N ASP A 63 -9.15 -1.87 -8.74
CA ASP A 63 -9.88 -2.13 -7.49
C ASP A 63 -9.62 -3.56 -6.94
N PHE A 64 -8.50 -4.16 -7.32
CA PHE A 64 -8.15 -5.56 -7.00
C PHE A 64 -8.23 -5.91 -5.51
N HIS A 65 -7.90 -4.95 -4.62
CA HIS A 65 -7.91 -5.13 -3.17
C HIS A 65 -9.31 -5.30 -2.59
N LYS A 66 -10.37 -4.86 -3.28
CA LYS A 66 -11.75 -4.94 -2.77
C LYS A 66 -12.28 -6.37 -2.64
N SER A 67 -11.68 -7.34 -3.34
CA SER A 67 -12.02 -8.76 -3.21
C SER A 67 -11.26 -9.50 -2.11
N TRP A 68 -10.29 -8.83 -1.46
CA TRP A 68 -9.46 -9.45 -0.45
C TRP A 68 -10.19 -9.62 0.89
N PRO A 69 -9.78 -10.59 1.72
CA PRO A 69 -10.21 -10.64 3.11
C PRO A 69 -9.79 -9.37 3.84
N THR A 70 -10.51 -9.02 4.90
CA THR A 70 -10.19 -7.84 5.72
C THR A 70 -9.76 -8.24 7.12
N ASN A 71 -8.84 -7.47 7.69
CA ASN A 71 -8.40 -7.67 9.07
C ASN A 71 -9.38 -7.08 10.10
N LYS A 72 -9.00 -7.11 11.38
CA LYS A 72 -9.82 -6.57 12.49
C LYS A 72 -10.18 -5.09 12.35
N TRP A 73 -9.42 -4.33 11.56
CA TRP A 73 -9.62 -2.90 11.28
C TRP A 73 -10.40 -2.65 9.97
N LYS A 74 -10.89 -3.72 9.32
CA LYS A 74 -11.57 -3.67 8.02
C LYS A 74 -10.67 -3.20 6.87
N ILE A 75 -9.35 -3.28 7.04
CA ILE A 75 -8.38 -3.02 5.97
C ILE A 75 -8.21 -4.31 5.16
N PRO A 76 -8.26 -4.28 3.81
CA PRO A 76 -8.01 -5.45 2.98
C PRO A 76 -6.57 -5.95 3.11
N GLU A 77 -6.38 -7.26 3.17
CA GLU A 77 -5.08 -7.92 3.26
C GLU A 77 -4.96 -9.02 2.20
N PRO A 78 -3.79 -9.18 1.55
CA PRO A 78 -3.60 -10.23 0.56
C PRO A 78 -3.98 -11.62 1.07
N PRO A 79 -4.76 -12.39 0.28
CA PRO A 79 -5.06 -13.79 0.56
C PRO A 79 -3.82 -14.61 0.95
N ALA A 80 -4.01 -15.57 1.87
CA ALA A 80 -2.93 -16.39 2.41
C ALA A 80 -2.20 -17.26 1.35
N ASP A 81 -2.84 -17.53 0.22
CA ASP A 81 -2.32 -18.30 -0.90
C ASP A 81 -1.52 -17.47 -1.94
N TYR A 82 -1.45 -16.15 -1.77
CA TYR A 82 -0.64 -15.30 -2.66
C TYR A 82 0.86 -15.43 -2.39
N GLU A 83 1.66 -15.44 -3.44
CA GLU A 83 3.11 -15.33 -3.29
C GLU A 83 3.46 -13.93 -2.75
N ARG A 84 4.21 -13.87 -1.63
CA ARG A 84 4.70 -12.61 -1.08
C ARG A 84 6.01 -12.25 -1.75
N ILE A 85 6.01 -11.15 -2.49
CA ILE A 85 7.23 -10.51 -2.99
C ILE A 85 7.43 -9.24 -2.16
N PHE A 86 8.31 -9.32 -1.17
CA PHE A 86 8.67 -8.20 -0.31
C PHE A 86 9.54 -7.18 -1.06
N ALA A 87 9.30 -5.90 -0.82
CA ALA A 87 10.14 -4.82 -1.30
C ALA A 87 11.52 -4.90 -0.66
N LYS A 88 12.57 -4.70 -1.45
CA LYS A 88 13.95 -4.62 -0.98
C LYS A 88 14.42 -3.16 -0.94
N PRO A 89 15.51 -2.85 -0.22
CA PRO A 89 16.13 -1.53 -0.31
C PRO A 89 16.43 -1.16 -1.77
N GLY A 90 15.88 -0.03 -2.21
CA GLY A 90 15.99 0.46 -3.59
C GLY A 90 14.82 0.10 -4.52
N ASP A 91 13.86 -0.72 -4.08
CA ASP A 91 12.69 -1.07 -4.90
C ASP A 91 11.61 0.00 -4.93
N LEU A 92 11.59 0.93 -3.97
CA LEU A 92 10.54 1.95 -3.81
C LEU A 92 11.05 3.35 -4.17
N ASP A 93 10.43 3.98 -5.16
CA ASP A 93 10.72 5.37 -5.54
C ASP A 93 9.92 6.38 -4.70
N LEU A 94 8.71 6.01 -4.27
CA LEU A 94 7.81 6.86 -3.48
C LEU A 94 7.03 6.04 -2.45
N MET A 95 6.93 6.54 -1.23
CA MET A 95 6.10 5.96 -0.17
C MET A 95 5.10 6.99 0.34
N ILE A 96 3.82 6.62 0.31
CA ILE A 96 2.73 7.41 0.88
C ILE A 96 2.48 6.88 2.29
N VAL A 97 2.82 7.69 3.29
CA VAL A 97 2.83 7.30 4.71
C VAL A 97 1.54 7.77 5.37
N PRO A 98 0.76 6.88 6.03
CA PRO A 98 -0.38 7.29 6.84
C PRO A 98 0.08 7.90 8.17
N GLY A 99 -0.79 8.69 8.80
CA GLY A 99 -0.53 9.23 10.14
C GLY A 99 -1.71 10.02 10.67
N LEU A 100 -1.80 10.14 11.99
CA LEU A 100 -2.87 10.89 12.66
C LEU A 100 -2.63 12.40 12.62
N ALA A 101 -1.37 12.81 12.72
CA ALA A 101 -0.96 14.20 12.71
C ALA A 101 0.44 14.32 12.11
N PHE A 102 0.63 15.39 11.35
CA PHE A 102 1.89 15.84 10.78
C PHE A 102 1.98 17.34 11.03
N ASP A 103 3.18 17.88 11.19
CA ASP A 103 3.38 19.32 11.21
C ASP A 103 4.09 19.81 9.94
N GLU A 104 4.41 21.09 9.88
CA GLU A 104 5.04 21.71 8.70
C GLU A 104 6.49 21.25 8.45
N ASN A 105 7.11 20.55 9.41
CA ASN A 105 8.46 20.00 9.32
C ASN A 105 8.47 18.49 8.99
N GLY A 106 7.29 17.88 8.81
CA GLY A 106 7.12 16.44 8.62
C GLY A 106 6.84 15.71 9.92
#